data_AF-A0A7T3T2J6-F1
#
_entry.id   AF-A0A7T3T2J6-F1
#
_cell.length_a   1.000
_cell.length_b   1.000
_cell.length_c   1.000
_cell.angle_alpha   90.00
_cell.angle_beta   90.00
_cell.angle_gamma   90.00
#
_symmetry.space_group_name_H-M   'P 1'
#
loop_
_entity.id
_entity.type
_entity.pdbx_description
1 polymer ?
#
loop_
_entity_poly.entity_id
_entity_poly.type
_entity_poly.pdbx_seq_one_letter_code
_entity_poly.pdbx_strand_id
1 'polypeptide(L)'
;METVRKNITMPINTYETINNYAKKNGVTFSEFLRESALKIINQKEELSLLEYLQSNCEFMVKEEQEEIEALNIDFDDFSGKEMSLDELLQD
;
A
#
# COMPACT_ATOMS: atom_id res chain seq x y z
N MET A 1 -9.40 25.83 8.67
CA MET A 1 -9.23 24.39 8.41
C MET A 1 -10.60 23.77 8.47
N GLU A 2 -11.09 23.22 7.37
CA GLU A 2 -12.38 22.54 7.36
C GLU A 2 -12.21 21.13 7.93
N THR A 3 -13.06 20.74 8.87
CA THR A 3 -13.00 19.43 9.53
C THR A 3 -14.27 18.65 9.27
N VAL A 4 -14.13 17.35 8.96
CA VAL A 4 -15.27 16.46 8.76
C VAL A 4 -15.39 15.51 9.95
N ARG A 5 -16.59 15.43 10.56
CA ARG A 5 -16.88 14.46 11.62
C ARG A 5 -17.45 13.19 11.00
N LYS A 6 -16.87 12.04 11.35
CA LYS A 6 -17.36 10.71 10.98
C LYS A 6 -17.66 9.89 12.25
N ASN A 7 -18.74 9.13 12.22
CA ASN A 7 -19.09 8.17 13.27
C ASN A 7 -18.74 6.77 12.76
N ILE A 8 -18.23 5.92 13.66
CA ILE A 8 -17.85 4.55 13.34
C ILE A 8 -18.47 3.60 14.37
N THR A 9 -18.92 2.44 13.91
CA THR A 9 -19.43 1.36 14.76
C THR A 9 -18.36 0.29 14.89
N MET A 10 -18.08 -0.16 16.11
CA MET A 10 -17.10 -1.22 16.38
C MET A 10 -17.44 -1.99 17.65
N PRO A 11 -16.91 -3.22 17.82
CA PRO A 11 -17.04 -3.97 19.06
C PRO A 11 -16.46 -3.21 20.25
N ILE A 12 -17.10 -3.36 21.41
CA ILE A 12 -16.70 -2.63 22.62
C ILE A 12 -15.26 -2.94 23.07
N ASN A 13 -14.85 -4.21 22.98
CA ASN A 13 -13.49 -4.63 23.33
C ASN A 13 -12.43 -3.96 22.44
N THR A 14 -12.75 -3.78 21.14
CA THR A 14 -11.87 -3.08 20.19
C THR A 14 -11.75 -1.60 20.57
N TYR A 15 -12.87 -0.94 20.86
CA TYR A 15 -12.87 0.45 21.33
C TYR A 15 -12.04 0.61 22.60
N GLU A 16 -12.26 -0.24 23.61
CA GLU A 16 -11.54 -0.16 24.88
C GLU A 16 -10.04 -0.35 24.70
N THR A 17 -9.62 -1.31 23.89
CA THR A 17 -8.20 -1.56 23.58
C THR A 17 -7.55 -0.32 22.97
N ILE A 18 -8.16 0.24 21.93
CA ILE A 18 -7.64 1.41 21.22
C ILE A 18 -7.65 2.64 22.14
N ASN A 19 -8.75 2.89 22.84
CA ASN A 19 -8.90 4.07 23.70
C ASN A 19 -7.93 4.03 24.89
N ASN A 20 -7.72 2.86 25.49
CA ASN A 20 -6.75 2.70 26.58
C ASN A 20 -5.33 2.94 26.09
N TYR A 21 -4.98 2.46 24.90
CA TYR A 21 -3.70 2.74 24.29
C TYR A 21 -3.52 4.23 24.00
N ALA A 22 -4.49 4.88 23.34
CA ALA A 22 -4.45 6.31 23.01
C ALA A 22 -4.26 7.17 24.28
N LYS A 23 -5.03 6.89 25.33
CA LYS A 23 -4.91 7.58 26.63
C LYS A 23 -3.54 7.41 27.27
N LYS A 24 -2.96 6.20 27.24
CA LYS A 24 -1.60 5.94 27.76
C LYS A 24 -0.53 6.75 27.03
N ASN A 25 -0.76 7.07 25.75
CA ASN A 25 0.13 7.88 24.93
C ASN A 25 -0.23 9.37 24.93
N GLY A 26 -1.19 9.81 25.75
CA GLY A 26 -1.56 11.22 25.88
C GLY A 26 -2.32 11.80 24.68
N VAL A 27 -2.85 10.97 23.78
CA VAL A 27 -3.58 11.39 22.58
C VAL A 27 -5.04 11.01 22.64
N THR A 28 -5.87 11.69 21.85
CA THR A 28 -7.29 11.33 21.75
C THR A 28 -7.49 10.09 20.87
N PHE A 29 -8.62 9.40 21.05
CA PHE A 29 -8.99 8.26 20.21
C PHE A 29 -9.01 8.62 18.71
N SER A 30 -9.65 9.74 18.36
CA SER A 30 -9.76 10.19 16.96
C SER A 30 -8.41 10.60 16.36
N GLU A 31 -7.54 11.19 17.18
CA GLU A 31 -6.18 11.52 16.77
C GLU A 31 -5.37 10.27 16.51
N PHE A 32 -5.38 9.31 17.45
CA PHE A 32 -4.70 8.04 17.27
C PHE A 32 -5.17 7.31 16.00
N LEU A 33 -6.48 7.24 15.73
CA LEU A 33 -6.99 6.62 14.51
C LEU A 33 -6.53 7.32 13.24
N ARG A 34 -6.57 8.66 13.21
CA ARG A 34 -6.15 9.44 12.05
C ARG A 34 -4.66 9.27 11.77
N GLU A 35 -3.82 9.41 12.80
CA GLU A 35 -2.37 9.23 12.66
C GLU A 35 -2.01 7.80 12.26
N SER A 36 -2.69 6.80 12.84
CA SER A 36 -2.48 5.40 12.47
C SER A 36 -2.88 5.11 11.02
N ALA A 37 -4.01 5.65 10.56
CA ALA A 37 -4.45 5.49 9.18
C ALA A 37 -3.48 6.15 8.20
N LEU A 38 -3.08 7.40 8.47
CA LEU A 38 -2.09 8.12 7.66
C LEU A 38 -0.76 7.40 7.62
N LYS A 39 -0.28 6.88 8.75
CA LYS A 39 0.95 6.09 8.80
C LYS A 39 0.88 4.87 7.88
N ILE A 40 -0.24 4.13 7.88
CA ILE A 40 -0.39 2.95 7.03
C ILE A 40 -0.47 3.36 5.55
N ILE A 41 -1.18 4.44 5.23
CA ILE A 41 -1.26 4.97 3.86
C ILE A 41 0.13 5.34 3.37
N ASN A 42 0.86 6.17 4.12
CA ASN A 42 2.21 6.60 3.76
C ASN A 42 3.14 5.39 3.66
N GLN A 43 3.09 4.43 4.58
CA GLN A 43 3.90 3.22 4.48
C GLN A 43 3.63 2.44 3.18
N LYS A 44 2.37 2.40 2.71
CA LYS A 44 2.00 1.71 1.47
C LYS A 44 2.32 2.51 0.21
N GLU A 45 2.21 3.83 0.27
CA GLU A 45 2.51 4.72 -0.85
C GLU A 45 4.02 4.96 -1.02
N GLU A 46 4.76 4.99 0.08
CA GLU A 46 6.23 5.12 0.11
C GLU A 46 6.95 3.75 0.04
N LEU A 47 6.19 2.65 0.02
CA LEU A 47 6.73 1.31 -0.17
C LEU A 47 7.38 1.27 -1.54
N SER A 48 8.71 1.18 -1.57
CA SER A 48 9.43 1.10 -2.83
C SER A 48 8.95 -0.14 -3.58
N LEU A 49 8.94 -0.09 -4.92
CA LEU A 49 8.58 -1.23 -5.75
C LEU A 49 9.36 -2.49 -5.33
N LEU A 50 10.62 -2.32 -4.92
CA LEU A 50 11.47 -3.38 -4.39
C LEU A 50 10.92 -3.97 -3.08
N GLU A 51 10.60 -3.15 -2.08
CA GLU A 51 10.04 -3.63 -0.80
C GLU A 51 8.66 -4.27 -0.96
N TYR A 52 7.87 -3.77 -1.91
CA TYR A 52 6.57 -4.36 -2.25
C TYR A 52 6.73 -5.75 -2.85
N LEU A 53 7.61 -5.89 -3.84
CA LEU A 53 7.91 -7.18 -4.46
C LEU A 53 8.50 -8.15 -3.43
N GLN A 54 9.43 -7.71 -2.59
CA GLN A 54 10.04 -8.58 -1.56
C GLN A 54 9.05 -9.07 -0.50
N SER A 55 8.01 -8.29 -0.19
CA SER A 55 7.02 -8.65 0.84
C SER A 55 5.83 -9.44 0.31
N ASN A 56 5.56 -9.39 -1.01
CA ASN A 56 4.35 -9.99 -1.60
C ASN A 56 4.64 -11.01 -2.71
N CYS A 57 5.86 -11.08 -3.23
CA CYS A 57 6.25 -12.03 -4.26
C CYS A 57 7.31 -13.00 -3.72
N GLU A 58 7.15 -14.28 -4.04
CA GLU A 58 8.21 -15.27 -3.78
C GLU A 58 9.40 -15.02 -4.71
N PHE A 59 10.59 -15.47 -4.29
CA PHE A 59 11.76 -15.43 -5.16
C PHE A 59 11.51 -16.31 -6.38
N MET A 60 11.73 -15.72 -7.57
CA MET A 60 11.67 -16.46 -8.82
C MET A 60 12.65 -17.63 -8.79
N VAL A 61 12.19 -18.80 -9.24
CA VAL A 61 13.07 -19.96 -9.37
C VAL A 61 13.99 -19.81 -10.57
N LYS A 62 15.13 -20.48 -10.54
CA LYS A 62 16.20 -20.28 -11.53
C LYS A 62 15.72 -20.57 -12.96
N GLU A 63 14.85 -21.56 -13.11
CA GLU A 63 14.29 -21.97 -14.39
C GLU A 63 13.42 -20.87 -15.01
N GLU A 64 12.57 -20.21 -14.22
CA GLU A 64 11.74 -19.09 -14.69
C GLU A 64 12.60 -17.88 -15.08
N GLN A 65 13.67 -17.61 -14.32
CA GLN A 65 14.60 -16.53 -14.64
C GLN A 65 15.34 -16.82 -15.95
N GLU A 66 15.75 -18.07 -16.20
CA GLU A 66 16.38 -18.48 -17.46
C GLU A 66 15.44 -18.32 -18.67
N GLU A 67 14.14 -18.60 -18.50
CA GLU A 67 13.13 -18.34 -19.54
C GLU A 67 13.02 -16.86 -19.88
N ILE A 68 13.01 -15.98 -18.88
CA ILE A 68 12.95 -14.52 -19.08
C ILE A 68 14.23 -13.99 -19.76
N GLU A 69 15.40 -14.43 -19.31
CA GLU A 69 16.68 -14.05 -19.90
C GLU A 69 16.77 -14.49 -21.38
N ALA A 70 16.18 -15.65 -21.71
CA ALA A 70 16.11 -16.15 -23.07
C ALA A 70 15.17 -15.36 -23.99
N LEU A 71 14.24 -14.55 -23.46
CA LEU A 71 13.39 -13.67 -24.26
C LEU A 71 14.19 -12.54 -24.93
N ASN A 72 15.44 -12.31 -24.51
CA ASN A 72 16.35 -11.31 -25.09
C ASN A 72 15.68 -9.93 -25.25
N ILE A 73 14.94 -9.53 -24.20
CA ILE A 73 14.23 -8.25 -24.14
C ILE A 73 15.27 -7.13 -24.07
N ASP A 74 15.17 -6.17 -24.97
CA ASP A 74 15.96 -4.95 -24.92
C ASP A 74 15.30 -3.97 -23.94
N PHE A 75 15.82 -3.91 -22.72
CA PHE A 75 15.32 -2.99 -21.69
C PHE A 75 15.62 -1.51 -22.00
N ASP A 76 16.46 -1.23 -23.00
CA ASP A 76 16.76 0.12 -23.49
C ASP A 76 15.94 0.49 -24.74
N ASP A 77 15.07 -0.40 -25.24
CA ASP A 77 14.14 -0.11 -26.34
C ASP A 77 12.89 0.62 -25.83
N PHE A 78 12.91 1.95 -25.94
CA PHE A 78 11.79 2.84 -25.61
C PHE A 78 10.91 3.18 -26.82
N SER A 79 10.93 2.37 -27.89
CA SER A 79 10.11 2.61 -29.09
C SER A 79 8.60 2.35 -28.88
N GLY A 80 8.23 1.75 -27.75
CA GLY A 80 6.84 1.57 -27.34
C GLY A 80 6.10 2.88 -27.05
N LYS A 81 4.76 2.82 -26.99
CA LYS A 81 3.90 3.95 -26.62
C LYS A 81 3.31 3.69 -25.23
N GLU A 82 3.34 4.69 -24.36
CA GLU A 82 2.59 4.67 -23.10
C GLU A 82 1.07 4.57 -23.39
N MET A 83 0.39 3.68 -22.66
CA MET A 83 -1.05 3.45 -22.79
C MET A 83 -1.70 3.69 -21.43
N SER A 84 -2.77 4.47 -21.43
CA SER A 84 -3.55 4.75 -20.22
C SER A 84 -4.46 3.58 -19.84
N LEU A 85 -4.85 3.49 -18.56
CA LEU A 85 -5.83 2.50 -18.10
C LEU A 85 -7.16 2.63 -18.85
N ASP A 86 -7.56 3.86 -19.17
CA ASP A 86 -8.79 4.15 -19.90
C ASP A 86 -8.70 3.68 -21.36
N GLU A 87 -7.52 3.70 -21.98
CA GLU A 87 -7.29 3.12 -23.32
C GLU A 87 -7.28 1.59 -23.27
N LEU A 88 -6.77 0.98 -22.20
CA LEU A 88 -6.68 -0.47 -22.04
C LEU A 88 -8.04 -1.14 -21.77
N LEU A 89 -8.93 -0.44 -21.07
CA LEU A 89 -10.24 -0.96 -20.62
C LEU A 89 -11.38 -0.74 -21.62
N GLN A 90 -11.10 -0.18 -22.79
CA GLN A 90 -12.08 0.01 -23.86
C GLN A 90 -12.20 -1.25 -24.74
N ASP A 91 -12.81 -2.29 -24.16
CA ASP A 91 -13.48 -3.37 -24.90
C ASP A 91 -15.01 -3.20 -24.82
#